data_AF-A0A8T1UIZ2-F1
#
_entry.id   AF-A0A8T1UIZ2-F1
#
_cell.length_a   1.000
_cell.length_b   1.000
_cell.length_c   1.000
_cell.angle_alpha   90.00
_cell.angle_beta   90.00
_cell.angle_gamma   90.00
#
_symmetry.space_group_name_H-M   'P 1'
#
loop_
_entity.id
_entity.type
_entity.pdbx_description
1 polymer ?
#
loop_
_entity_poly.entity_id
_entity_poly.type
_entity_poly.pdbx_seq_one_letter_code
_entity_poly.pdbx_strand_id
1 'polypeptide(L)' 'MQSIARLTLDTALPKLKAVGRGFEWLGFDFLVDENHHVWLLEVNVSPDVSHSTRVTAELVPKATADVLNGSYRVSLVHG' A
#
# COMPACT_ATOMS: atom_id res chain seq x y z
N MET A 1 2.60 -12.87 0.74
CA MET A 1 2.22 -11.45 0.52
C MET A 1 3.33 -10.48 0.94
N GLN A 2 3.76 -10.43 2.22
CA GLN A 2 4.80 -9.46 2.68
C GLN A 2 6.14 -9.55 1.92
N SER A 3 6.64 -10.77 1.68
CA SER A 3 7.88 -10.98 0.91
C SER A 3 7.79 -10.45 -0.52
N ILE A 4 6.64 -10.66 -1.16
CA ILE A 4 6.36 -10.18 -2.53
C ILE A 4 6.31 -8.66 -2.55
N ALA A 5 5.62 -8.02 -1.60
CA ALA A 5 5.57 -6.56 -1.49
C ALA A 5 6.97 -5.96 -1.32
N ARG A 6 7.79 -6.53 -0.43
CA ARG A 6 9.17 -6.06 -0.20
C ARG A 6 10.02 -6.20 -1.46
N LEU A 7 10.02 -7.38 -2.10
CA LEU A 7 10.80 -7.61 -3.32
C LEU A 7 10.38 -6.66 -4.46
N THR A 8 9.09 -6.40 -4.58
CA THR A 8 8.54 -5.47 -5.58
C THR A 8 9.06 -4.05 -5.35
N LEU A 9 9.00 -3.57 -4.10
CA LEU A 9 9.53 -2.26 -3.73
C LEU A 9 11.05 -2.19 -3.93
N ASP A 10 11.81 -3.17 -3.44
CA ASP A 10 13.27 -3.23 -3.58
C ASP A 10 13.70 -3.16 -5.06
N THR A 11 12.93 -3.78 -5.95
CA THR A 11 13.19 -3.75 -7.40
C THR A 11 12.87 -2.39 -8.04
N ALA A 12 11.85 -1.70 -7.55
CA ALA A 12 11.45 -0.39 -8.07
C ALA A 12 12.29 0.77 -7.50
N LEU A 13 12.73 0.65 -6.24
CA LEU A 13 13.40 1.71 -5.47
C LEU A 13 14.55 2.40 -6.22
N PRO A 14 15.49 1.70 -6.89
CA PRO A 14 16.60 2.35 -7.60
C PRO A 14 16.15 3.23 -8.77
N LYS A 15 14.92 3.05 -9.26
CA LYS A 15 14.32 3.81 -10.37
C LYS A 15 13.44 4.97 -9.89
N LEU A 16 13.14 5.04 -8.60
CA LEU A 16 12.28 6.07 -8.04
C LEU A 16 13.11 7.30 -7.69
N LYS A 17 12.55 8.47 -7.99
CA LYS A 17 13.05 9.76 -7.52
C LYS A 17 12.18 10.24 -6.37
N ALA A 18 12.74 10.31 -5.17
CA ALA A 18 12.06 10.94 -4.05
C ALA A 18 11.87 12.44 -4.33
N VAL A 19 10.66 12.94 -4.09
CA VAL A 19 10.32 14.37 -4.20
C VAL A 19 9.77 14.84 -2.87
N GLY A 20 10.49 15.74 -2.20
CA GLY A 20 10.12 16.24 -0.88
C GLY A 20 10.10 15.15 0.19
N ARG A 21 9.22 15.33 1.19
CA ARG A 21 8.97 14.37 2.28
C ARG A 21 7.55 13.81 2.14
N GLY A 22 7.34 13.04 1.07
CA GLY A 22 6.06 12.40 0.77
C GLY A 22 6.06 10.90 1.09
N PHE A 23 4.87 10.32 1.06
CA PHE A 23 4.65 8.87 1.05
C PHE A 23 3.62 8.54 -0.04
N GLU A 24 3.57 7.28 -0.45
CA GLU A 24 2.61 6.79 -1.45
C GLU A 24 1.82 5.62 -0.88
N TRP A 25 0.50 5.60 -1.05
CA TRP A 25 -0.34 4.45 -0.72
C TRP A 25 -0.52 3.60 -1.98
N LEU A 26 0.08 2.41 -1.95
CA LEU A 26 -0.01 1.43 -3.04
C LEU A 26 -1.05 0.34 -2.73
N GLY A 27 -1.86 -0.01 -3.73
CA GLY A 27 -2.72 -1.19 -3.71
C GLY A 27 -2.00 -2.38 -4.36
N PHE A 28 -1.99 -3.53 -3.70
CA PHE A 28 -1.43 -4.77 -4.24
C PHE A 28 -2.54 -5.77 -4.49
N ASP A 29 -2.70 -6.16 -5.75
CA ASP A 29 -3.73 -7.11 -6.14
C ASP A 29 -3.10 -8.51 -6.27
N PHE A 30 -3.61 -9.43 -5.45
CA PHE A 30 -3.09 -10.79 -5.36
C PHE A 30 -4.11 -11.80 -5.88
N LEU A 31 -3.61 -12.79 -6.60
CA LEU A 31 -4.32 -14.03 -6.88
C LEU A 31 -3.80 -15.14 -5.96
N VAL A 32 -4.70 -15.91 -5.36
CA VAL A 32 -4.36 -17.10 -4.58
C VAL A 32 -4.85 -18.32 -5.37
N ASP A 33 -3.94 -19.25 -5.68
CA ASP A 33 -4.28 -20.46 -6.44
C ASP A 33 -4.79 -21.61 -5.54
N GLU A 34 -5.18 -22.73 -6.16
CA GLU A 34 -5.72 -23.92 -5.48
C GLU A 34 -4.72 -24.57 -4.49
N ASN A 35 -3.43 -24.32 -4.67
CA ASN A 35 -2.36 -24.79 -3.79
C ASN A 35 -1.95 -23.72 -2.75
N HIS A 36 -2.72 -22.64 -2.63
CA HIS A 36 -2.45 -21.49 -1.76
C HIS A 36 -1.16 -20.74 -2.08
N HIS A 37 -0.61 -20.85 -3.28
CA HIS A 37 0.42 -19.93 -3.71
C HIS A 37 -0.18 -18.56 -3.96
N VAL A 38 0.59 -17.53 -3.64
CA VAL A 38 0.20 -16.13 -3.81
C VAL A 38 0.96 -15.54 -4.98
N TRP A 39 0.23 -15.02 -5.94
CA TRP A 39 0.75 -14.40 -7.16
C TRP A 39 0.42 -12.91 -7.15
N LEU A 40 1.41 -12.06 -7.43
CA LEU A 40 1.17 -10.63 -7.66
C LEU A 40 0.63 -10.43 -9.08
N LEU A 41 -0.51 -9.76 -9.21
CA LEU A 41 -1.06 -9.38 -10.51
C LEU A 41 -0.57 -7.99 -10.91
N GLU A 42 -0.82 -7.00 -10.05
CA GLU A 42 -0.44 -5.62 -10.30
C GLU A 42 -0.23 -4.82 -9.00
N VAL A 43 0.38 -3.66 -9.15
CA VAL A 43 0.51 -2.65 -8.11
C VAL A 43 -0.09 -1.35 -8.61
N ASN A 44 -1.14 -0.91 -7.93
CA ASN A 44 -1.88 0.30 -8.27
C ASN A 44 -1.40 1.48 -7.43
N VAL A 45 -1.12 2.57 -8.13
CA VAL A 45 -0.99 3.89 -7.50
C VAL A 45 -2.41 4.42 -7.28
N SER A 46 -2.68 5.01 -6.10
CA SER A 46 -4.00 5.55 -5.75
C SER A 46 -5.12 4.49 -5.77
N PRO A 47 -5.06 3.47 -4.88
CA PRO A 47 -6.13 2.47 -4.77
C PRO A 47 -7.48 3.12 -4.44
N ASP A 48 -8.57 2.51 -4.90
CA ASP A 48 -9.92 3.03 -4.65
C ASP A 48 -10.24 3.05 -3.15
N VAL A 49 -10.70 4.20 -2.68
CA VAL A 49 -11.14 4.45 -1.30
C VAL A 49 -12.65 4.67 -1.22
N SER A 50 -13.40 4.26 -2.23
CA SER A 50 -14.86 4.30 -2.19
C SER A 50 -15.44 3.31 -1.17
N HIS A 51 -16.58 3.70 -0.57
CA HIS A 51 -17.32 2.87 0.38
C HIS A 51 -18.41 2.05 -0.33
N SER A 52 -18.09 1.51 -1.50
CA SER A 52 -19.02 0.87 -2.44
C SER A 52 -19.67 -0.42 -1.90
N THR A 53 -19.08 -1.05 -0.89
CA THR A 53 -19.58 -2.26 -0.25
C THR A 53 -19.55 -2.12 1.26
N ARG A 54 -20.27 -2.98 1.99
CA ARG A 54 -20.18 -3.03 3.47
C ARG A 54 -18.76 -3.26 3.96
N VAL A 55 -17.96 -4.07 3.24
CA VAL A 55 -16.58 -4.37 3.60
C VAL A 55 -15.69 -3.14 3.41
N THR A 56 -15.77 -2.48 2.26
CA THR A 56 -14.96 -1.27 1.99
C THR A 56 -15.38 -0.10 2.87
N ALA A 57 -16.69 0.07 3.14
CA ALA A 57 -17.20 1.06 4.09
C ALA A 57 -16.66 0.87 5.52
N GLU A 58 -16.32 -0.36 5.91
CA GLU A 58 -15.75 -0.65 7.22
C GLU A 58 -14.22 -0.48 7.25
N LEU A 59 -13.52 -1.00 6.23
CA LEU A 59 -12.06 -1.10 6.24
C LEU A 59 -11.37 0.19 5.77
N VAL A 60 -11.90 0.86 4.74
CA VAL A 60 -11.26 2.03 4.13
C VAL A 60 -11.08 3.19 5.11
N PRO A 61 -12.07 3.57 5.94
CA PRO A 61 -11.89 4.66 6.91
C PRO A 61 -10.76 4.38 7.90
N LYS A 62 -10.65 3.13 8.38
CA LYS A 62 -9.63 2.70 9.35
C LYS A 62 -8.24 2.75 8.71
N ALA A 63 -8.09 2.15 7.53
CA ALA A 63 -6.82 2.15 6.80
C ALA A 63 -6.35 3.57 6.43
N THR A 64 -7.28 4.43 6.00
CA THR A 64 -6.97 5.83 5.66
C THR A 64 -6.50 6.61 6.90
N ALA A 65 -7.20 6.47 8.02
CA ALA A 65 -6.83 7.12 9.27
C ALA A 65 -5.45 6.64 9.77
N ASP A 66 -5.20 5.33 9.72
CA ASP A 66 -3.93 4.75 10.15
C ASP A 66 -2.75 5.22 9.29
N VAL A 67 -2.91 5.25 7.97
CA VAL A 67 -1.88 5.72 7.03
C VAL A 67 -1.57 7.20 7.25
N LEU A 68 -2.59 8.05 7.37
CA LEU A 68 -2.38 9.48 7.59
C LEU A 68 -1.71 9.74 8.93
N ASN A 69 -2.24 9.16 10.02
CA ASN A 69 -1.69 9.34 11.36
C ASN A 69 -0.24 8.80 11.47
N GLY A 70 0.05 7.65 10.87
CA GLY A 70 1.39 7.09 10.81
C GLY A 70 2.37 7.98 10.04
N SER A 71 1.92 8.53 8.92
CA SER A 71 2.75 9.39 8.05
C SER A 71 3.11 10.72 8.73
N TYR A 72 2.19 11.31 9.49
CA TYR A 72 2.51 12.49 10.31
C TYR A 72 3.59 12.19 11.36
N ARG A 73 3.56 11.01 11.98
CA ARG A 73 4.55 10.60 13.00
C ARG A 73 5.94 10.39 12.37
N VAL A 74 6.03 9.72 11.23
CA VAL A 74 7.31 9.52 10.52
C VAL A 74 7.94 10.87 10.12
N SER A 75 7.12 11.83 9.71
CA SER A 75 7.57 13.16 9.32
C SER A 75 8.12 13.99 10.49
N LEU A 76 7.61 13.79 11.71
CA LEU A 76 8.02 14.51 12.92
C LEU A 76 9.29 13.93 13.59
N VAL A 77 9.53 12.62 13.47
CA VAL A 77 10.68 11.94 14.12
C VAL A 77 12.01 12.21 13.40
N HIS A 78 11.97 12.59 12.13
CA HIS A 78 13.15 12.93 11.32
C HIS A 78 13.31 14.45 11.11
N GLY A 79 12.83 15.24 12.08
CA GLY A 79 12.95 16.70 12.16
C GLY A 79 14.07 17.14 13.09
#